data_AF-A0A382GUI9-F1
#
_entry.id   AF-A0A382GUI9-F1
#
_cell.length_a   1.000
_cell.length_b   1.000
_cell.length_c   1.000
_cell.angle_alpha   90.00
_cell.angle_beta   90.00
_cell.angle_gamma   90.00
#
_symmetry.space_group_name_H-M   'P 1'
#
loop_
_entity.id
_entity.type
_entity.pdbx_description
1 polymer ?
#
loop_
_entity_poly.entity_id
_entity_poly.type
_entity_poly.pdbx_seq_one_letter_code
_entity_poly.pdbx_strand_id
1 'polypeptide(L)'
;MNRLKNTTCYLCGPMDRVDDGGVGWREDITPILKEMGIGVLNPCNKPTSFAVEDGRFREGIDQLKKMEMFSGVADAMKEVAAIDLRMIDIAHFVIMYIDMDVHMCGSYHEAFVAIQQKKPLLVMCKQGSPSLPNWLFGVMPHQHMFSYWTCLTNYLEDVHTGKDNEDYNRWRFFDFEKIYTKEK
;
A
#
# COMPACT_ATOMS: atom_id res chain seq x y z
N MET A 1 20.41 -8.01 11.38
CA MET A 1 19.14 -8.74 11.67
C MET A 1 18.25 -8.52 10.46
N ASN A 2 17.35 -9.43 10.07
CA ASN A 2 16.54 -9.27 8.84
C ASN A 2 15.04 -9.27 9.19
N ARG A 3 14.62 -8.30 10.01
CA ARG A 3 13.30 -8.28 10.68
C ARG A 3 12.11 -8.31 9.71
N LEU A 4 12.29 -7.80 8.49
CA LEU A 4 11.23 -7.73 7.48
C LEU A 4 11.23 -8.90 6.49
N LYS A 5 12.21 -9.81 6.57
CA LYS A 5 12.28 -10.96 5.66
C LYS A 5 11.02 -11.83 5.81
N ASN A 6 10.48 -12.31 4.68
CA ASN A 6 9.26 -13.10 4.57
C ASN A 6 7.96 -12.37 4.96
N THR A 7 8.02 -11.06 5.25
CA THR A 7 6.82 -10.23 5.41
C THR A 7 6.25 -9.84 4.05
N THR A 8 5.06 -9.26 4.05
CA THR A 8 4.36 -8.76 2.86
C THR A 8 4.06 -7.27 3.00
N CYS A 9 4.22 -6.51 1.92
CA CYS A 9 3.93 -5.08 1.83
C CYS A 9 2.87 -4.82 0.77
N TYR A 10 1.86 -4.00 1.08
CA TYR A 10 0.92 -3.50 0.09
C TYR A 10 1.30 -2.10 -0.41
N LEU A 11 1.17 -1.87 -1.72
CA LEU A 11 1.48 -0.61 -2.39
C LEU A 11 0.21 0.20 -2.68
N CYS A 12 -0.18 1.00 -1.69
CA CYS A 12 -1.34 1.87 -1.72
C CYS A 12 -1.01 3.20 -2.43
N GLY A 13 -1.94 3.73 -3.23
CA GLY A 13 -1.74 5.00 -3.91
C GLY A 13 -2.60 5.15 -5.16
N PRO A 14 -2.58 6.33 -5.80
CA PRO A 14 -3.44 6.65 -6.92
C PRO A 14 -3.20 5.69 -8.09
N MET A 15 -4.30 5.40 -8.78
CA MET A 15 -4.37 4.59 -10.00
C MET A 15 -5.32 5.23 -10.99
N ASP A 16 -6.44 5.74 -10.48
CA ASP A 16 -7.34 6.63 -11.20
C ASP A 16 -6.73 8.02 -11.32
N ARG A 17 -6.95 8.67 -12.48
CA ARG A 17 -6.59 10.08 -12.74
C ARG A 17 -5.09 10.39 -12.65
N VAL A 18 -4.25 9.37 -12.87
CA VAL A 18 -2.79 9.51 -13.06
C VAL A 18 -2.40 8.85 -14.39
N ASP A 19 -1.49 9.49 -15.12
CA ASP A 19 -1.18 9.14 -16.51
C ASP A 19 -0.62 7.73 -16.68
N ASP A 20 0.22 7.28 -15.74
CA ASP A 20 0.86 5.96 -15.75
C ASP A 20 0.02 4.89 -15.02
N GLY A 21 -1.19 5.22 -14.57
CA GLY A 21 -2.01 4.35 -13.75
C GLY A 21 -1.39 3.98 -12.40
N GLY A 22 -0.37 4.72 -11.95
CA GLY A 22 0.38 4.48 -10.72
C GLY A 22 1.41 3.35 -10.82
N VAL A 23 1.82 2.95 -12.03
CA VAL A 23 2.76 1.84 -12.24
C VAL A 23 4.19 2.22 -11.86
N GLY A 24 4.67 3.40 -12.28
CA GLY A 24 6.10 3.73 -12.25
C GLY A 24 6.72 3.64 -10.86
N TRP A 25 6.14 4.34 -9.88
CA TRP A 25 6.69 4.33 -8.51
C TRP A 25 6.64 2.95 -7.85
N ARG A 26 5.63 2.12 -8.23
CA ARG A 26 5.49 0.76 -7.70
C ARG A 26 6.57 -0.15 -8.28
N GLU A 27 6.90 0.01 -9.55
CA GLU A 27 8.02 -0.68 -10.19
C GLU A 27 9.36 -0.23 -9.62
N ASP A 28 9.54 1.04 -9.30
CA ASP A 28 10.78 1.58 -8.72
C ASP A 28 11.07 1.02 -7.32
N ILE A 29 10.06 0.95 -6.44
CA ILE A 29 10.27 0.49 -5.05
C ILE A 29 10.30 -1.04 -4.92
N THR A 30 9.67 -1.77 -5.83
CA THR A 30 9.54 -3.23 -5.75
C THR A 30 10.88 -3.97 -5.66
N PRO A 31 11.92 -3.66 -6.48
CA PRO A 31 13.23 -4.30 -6.39
C PRO A 31 13.87 -4.14 -5.00
N ILE A 32 13.78 -2.94 -4.42
CA ILE A 32 14.33 -2.63 -3.09
C ILE A 32 13.68 -3.51 -2.03
N LEU A 33 12.34 -3.60 -2.04
CA LEU A 33 11.61 -4.45 -1.10
C LEU A 33 11.94 -5.94 -1.28
N LYS A 34 12.05 -6.40 -2.53
CA LYS A 34 12.39 -7.80 -2.84
C LYS A 34 13.81 -8.15 -2.40
N GLU A 35 14.77 -7.23 -2.50
CA GLU A 35 16.14 -7.43 -2.00
C GLU A 35 16.16 -7.67 -0.49
N MET A 36 15.29 -6.99 0.27
CA MET A 36 15.07 -7.23 1.71
C MET A 36 14.31 -8.55 2.02
N GLY A 37 13.89 -9.30 1.00
CA GLY A 37 13.09 -10.51 1.14
C GLY A 37 11.63 -10.25 1.50
N ILE A 38 11.08 -9.07 1.15
CA ILE A 38 9.68 -8.69 1.38
C ILE A 38 8.85 -9.06 0.14
N GLY A 39 7.72 -9.72 0.35
CA GLY A 39 6.72 -9.96 -0.69
C GLY A 39 5.92 -8.69 -1.00
N VAL A 40 5.71 -8.39 -2.28
CA VAL A 40 5.01 -7.15 -2.71
C VAL A 40 3.62 -7.48 -3.24
N LEU A 41 2.61 -6.84 -2.67
CA LEU A 41 1.22 -6.86 -3.10
C LEU A 41 0.95 -5.56 -3.88
N ASN A 42 0.93 -5.67 -5.20
CA ASN A 42 0.80 -4.53 -6.12
C ASN A 42 -0.59 -4.55 -6.77
N PRO A 43 -1.44 -3.54 -6.57
CA PRO A 43 -2.77 -3.49 -7.19
C PRO A 43 -2.73 -3.36 -8.72
N CYS A 44 -1.65 -2.86 -9.31
CA CYS A 44 -1.45 -2.84 -10.76
C CYS A 44 -1.05 -4.21 -11.33
N ASN A 45 -0.59 -5.14 -10.48
CA ASN A 45 -0.22 -6.50 -10.86
C ASN A 45 -0.65 -7.48 -9.76
N LYS A 46 -1.97 -7.67 -9.66
CA LYS A 46 -2.58 -8.44 -8.58
C LYS A 46 -2.12 -9.89 -8.63
N PRO A 47 -1.76 -10.52 -7.49
CA PRO A 47 -1.35 -11.92 -7.44
C PRO A 47 -2.56 -12.87 -7.48
N THR A 48 -3.53 -12.59 -8.34
CA THR A 48 -4.78 -13.31 -8.48
C THR A 48 -5.34 -13.15 -9.90
N SER A 49 -6.17 -14.09 -10.33
CA SER A 49 -6.89 -14.03 -11.60
C SER A 49 -8.22 -13.26 -11.49
N PHE A 50 -8.63 -12.88 -10.28
CA PHE A 50 -9.85 -12.11 -10.02
C PHE A 50 -9.60 -10.60 -10.15
N ALA A 51 -10.60 -9.87 -10.67
CA ALA A 51 -10.62 -8.40 -10.73
C ALA A 51 -9.37 -7.75 -11.35
N VAL A 52 -9.02 -8.15 -12.58
CA VAL A 52 -7.93 -7.52 -13.35
C VAL A 52 -8.37 -6.15 -13.86
N GLU A 53 -7.68 -5.10 -13.41
CA GLU A 53 -7.95 -3.71 -13.77
C GLU A 53 -7.01 -3.22 -14.88
N ASP A 54 -7.25 -3.68 -16.11
CA ASP A 54 -6.54 -3.17 -17.29
C ASP A 54 -7.16 -1.87 -17.84
N GLY A 55 -6.57 -1.30 -18.89
CA GLY A 55 -7.10 -0.09 -19.52
C GLY A 55 -8.53 -0.26 -20.06
N ARG A 56 -8.88 -1.45 -20.54
CA ARG A 56 -10.24 -1.74 -21.05
C ARG A 56 -11.26 -1.79 -19.93
N PHE A 57 -10.89 -2.33 -18.77
CA PHE A 57 -11.73 -2.29 -17.58
C PHE A 57 -12.09 -0.83 -17.21
N ARG A 58 -11.09 0.05 -17.15
CA ARG A 58 -11.28 1.48 -16.81
C ARG A 58 -12.17 2.19 -17.82
N GLU A 59 -11.91 2.01 -19.12
CA GLU A 59 -12.74 2.55 -20.19
C GLU A 59 -14.19 2.06 -20.09
N GLY A 60 -14.39 0.77 -19.77
CA GLY A 60 -15.71 0.18 -19.56
C GLY A 60 -16.47 0.80 -18.39
N ILE A 61 -15.79 1.03 -17.25
CA ILE A 61 -16.36 1.73 -16.10
C ILE A 61 -16.79 3.15 -16.47
N ASP A 62 -15.95 3.88 -17.21
CA ASP A 62 -16.25 5.26 -17.62
C ASP A 62 -17.43 5.33 -18.59
N GLN A 63 -17.56 4.36 -19.51
CA GLN A 63 -18.73 4.24 -20.38
C GLN A 63 -20.00 3.97 -19.58
N LEU A 64 -19.97 3.02 -18.63
CA LEU A 64 -21.11 2.73 -17.76
C LEU A 64 -21.54 3.96 -16.95
N LYS A 65 -20.59 4.75 -16.44
CA LYS A 65 -20.88 6.02 -15.74
C LYS A 65 -21.54 7.04 -16.68
N LYS A 66 -21.04 7.21 -17.90
CA LYS A 66 -21.63 8.12 -18.91
C LYS A 66 -23.05 7.73 -19.30
N MET A 67 -23.35 6.43 -19.27
CA MET A 67 -24.69 5.87 -19.55
C MET A 67 -25.58 5.79 -18.30
N GLU A 68 -25.11 6.28 -17.14
CA GLU A 68 -25.82 6.19 -15.85
C GLU A 68 -26.19 4.76 -15.42
N MET A 69 -25.45 3.77 -15.92
CA MET A 69 -25.63 2.35 -15.61
C MET A 69 -24.93 1.98 -14.29
N PHE A 70 -25.36 2.62 -13.20
CA PHE A 70 -24.67 2.57 -11.91
C PHE A 70 -24.60 1.17 -11.29
N SER A 71 -25.58 0.29 -11.55
CA SER A 71 -25.50 -1.09 -11.08
C SER A 71 -24.29 -1.83 -11.64
N GLY A 72 -23.99 -1.65 -12.94
CA GLY A 72 -22.82 -2.26 -13.57
C GLY A 72 -21.51 -1.70 -13.04
N VAL A 73 -21.46 -0.38 -12.79
CA VAL A 73 -20.31 0.25 -12.12
C VAL A 73 -20.10 -0.34 -10.73
N ALA A 74 -21.18 -0.45 -9.95
CA ALA A 74 -21.12 -0.94 -8.58
C ALA A 74 -20.66 -2.40 -8.52
N ASP A 75 -21.18 -3.27 -9.39
CA ASP A 75 -20.82 -4.69 -9.38
C ASP A 75 -19.35 -4.91 -9.77
N ALA A 76 -18.85 -4.18 -10.77
CA ALA A 76 -17.44 -4.25 -11.15
C ALA A 76 -16.51 -3.69 -10.05
N MET A 77 -16.85 -2.55 -9.44
CA MET A 77 -16.01 -1.93 -8.42
C MET A 77 -16.03 -2.68 -7.08
N LYS A 78 -17.09 -3.43 -6.76
CA LYS A 78 -17.13 -4.29 -5.55
C LYS A 78 -16.04 -5.35 -5.58
N GLU A 79 -15.84 -6.01 -6.71
CA GLU A 79 -14.82 -7.04 -6.87
C GLU A 79 -13.41 -6.45 -6.73
N VAL A 80 -13.17 -5.30 -7.36
CA VAL A 80 -11.91 -4.54 -7.21
C VAL A 80 -11.62 -4.23 -5.75
N ALA A 81 -12.58 -3.57 -5.08
CA ALA A 81 -12.43 -3.18 -3.68
C ALA A 81 -12.24 -4.40 -2.75
N ALA A 82 -12.95 -5.50 -3.00
CA ALA A 82 -12.82 -6.71 -2.20
C ALA A 82 -11.41 -7.31 -2.26
N ILE A 83 -10.81 -7.36 -3.45
CA ILE A 83 -9.45 -7.89 -3.63
C ILE A 83 -8.41 -6.96 -3.01
N ASP A 84 -8.54 -5.64 -3.19
CA ASP A 84 -7.59 -4.68 -2.65
C ASP A 84 -7.61 -4.65 -1.12
N LEU A 85 -8.80 -4.68 -0.52
CA LEU A 85 -8.95 -4.80 0.92
C LEU A 85 -8.44 -6.14 1.45
N ARG A 86 -8.56 -7.23 0.67
CA ARG A 86 -7.97 -8.51 1.03
C ARG A 86 -6.44 -8.48 0.98
N MET A 87 -5.85 -7.76 0.02
CA MET A 87 -4.39 -7.55 -0.01
C MET A 87 -3.92 -6.73 1.20
N ILE A 88 -4.66 -5.68 1.59
CA ILE A 88 -4.40 -4.96 2.84
C ILE A 88 -4.43 -5.91 4.04
N ASP A 89 -5.43 -6.78 4.11
CA ASP A 89 -5.62 -7.70 5.24
C ASP A 89 -4.43 -8.64 5.45
N ILE A 90 -3.86 -9.19 4.36
CA ILE A 90 -2.70 -10.08 4.43
C ILE A 90 -1.33 -9.35 4.41
N ALA A 91 -1.32 -8.03 4.24
CA ALA A 91 -0.10 -7.22 4.31
C ALA A 91 0.36 -7.07 5.77
N HIS A 92 1.67 -7.16 6.01
CA HIS A 92 2.25 -6.88 7.33
C HIS A 92 2.43 -5.37 7.55
N PHE A 93 2.68 -4.62 6.47
CA PHE A 93 2.72 -3.17 6.48
C PHE A 93 2.31 -2.61 5.11
N VAL A 94 2.08 -1.30 5.05
CA VAL A 94 1.61 -0.60 3.85
C VAL A 94 2.54 0.57 3.55
N ILE A 95 2.89 0.72 2.26
CA ILE A 95 3.49 1.95 1.74
C ILE A 95 2.41 2.66 0.94
N MET A 96 2.14 3.91 1.29
CA MET A 96 1.18 4.77 0.61
C MET A 96 1.91 5.90 -0.11
N TYR A 97 1.75 5.99 -1.42
CA TYR A 97 2.12 7.18 -2.18
C TYR A 97 0.93 8.14 -2.24
N ILE A 98 1.16 9.39 -1.85
CA ILE A 98 0.17 10.47 -1.88
C ILE A 98 0.60 11.52 -2.91
N ASP A 99 -0.30 11.79 -3.85
CA ASP A 99 -0.28 12.97 -4.69
C ASP A 99 -1.45 13.87 -4.28
N MET A 100 -1.14 15.01 -3.65
CA MET A 100 -2.15 15.94 -3.13
C MET A 100 -3.01 16.60 -4.22
N ASP A 101 -2.56 16.55 -5.48
CA ASP A 101 -3.30 17.07 -6.62
C ASP A 101 -4.30 16.05 -7.19
N VAL A 102 -4.31 14.81 -6.65
CA VAL A 102 -5.16 13.71 -7.11
C VAL A 102 -6.15 13.33 -6.01
N HIS A 103 -7.41 13.16 -6.37
CA HIS A 103 -8.41 12.64 -5.43
C HIS A 103 -8.32 11.11 -5.32
N MET A 104 -7.86 10.61 -4.18
CA MET A 104 -7.48 9.21 -3.98
C MET A 104 -8.44 8.45 -3.03
N CYS A 105 -9.74 8.49 -3.32
CA CYS A 105 -10.78 7.94 -2.41
C CYS A 105 -10.49 6.49 -1.96
N GLY A 106 -10.18 5.60 -2.90
CA GLY A 106 -9.84 4.20 -2.61
C GLY A 106 -8.59 4.08 -1.73
N SER A 107 -7.51 4.79 -2.08
CA SER A 107 -6.25 4.74 -1.34
C SER A 107 -6.38 5.25 0.10
N TYR A 108 -7.18 6.28 0.35
CA TYR A 108 -7.46 6.70 1.73
C TYR A 108 -8.21 5.61 2.49
N HIS A 109 -9.22 4.98 1.89
CA HIS A 109 -9.94 3.88 2.54
C HIS A 109 -8.99 2.72 2.91
N GLU A 110 -8.15 2.28 1.99
CA GLU A 110 -7.10 1.26 2.22
C GLU A 110 -6.18 1.63 3.40
N ALA A 111 -5.69 2.87 3.41
CA ALA A 111 -4.82 3.39 4.47
C ALA A 111 -5.51 3.37 5.84
N PHE A 112 -6.78 3.76 5.92
CA PHE A 112 -7.53 3.75 7.18
C PHE A 112 -7.82 2.34 7.68
N VAL A 113 -8.04 1.36 6.80
CA VAL A 113 -8.15 -0.05 7.20
C VAL A 113 -6.84 -0.53 7.84
N ALA A 114 -5.69 -0.21 7.24
CA ALA A 114 -4.38 -0.53 7.82
C ALA A 114 -4.14 0.16 9.18
N ILE A 115 -4.50 1.44 9.30
CA ILE A 115 -4.40 2.20 10.55
C ILE A 115 -5.26 1.57 11.66
N GLN A 116 -6.50 1.16 11.34
CA GLN A 116 -7.40 0.52 12.30
C GLN A 116 -6.86 -0.82 12.79
N GLN A 117 -6.20 -1.59 11.91
CA GLN A 117 -5.49 -2.82 12.25
C GLN A 117 -4.13 -2.57 12.96
N LYS A 118 -3.78 -1.31 13.24
CA LYS A 118 -2.49 -0.89 13.84
C LYS A 118 -1.26 -1.31 13.03
N LYS A 119 -1.42 -1.59 11.74
CA LYS A 119 -0.30 -1.89 10.84
C LYS A 119 0.57 -0.65 10.64
N PRO A 120 1.88 -0.80 10.46
CA PRO A 120 2.72 0.29 9.97
C PRO A 120 2.22 0.76 8.60
N LEU A 121 1.86 2.03 8.53
CA LEU A 121 1.57 2.75 7.30
C LEU A 121 2.71 3.76 7.10
N LEU A 122 3.47 3.62 6.01
CA LEU A 122 4.54 4.54 5.61
C LEU A 122 4.06 5.38 4.45
N VAL A 123 4.08 6.70 4.59
CA VAL A 123 3.52 7.65 3.62
C VAL A 123 4.63 8.38 2.90
N MET A 124 4.67 8.31 1.57
CA MET A 124 5.48 9.17 0.71
C MET A 124 4.57 10.22 0.07
N CYS A 125 4.78 11.50 0.38
CA CYS A 125 4.01 12.60 -0.21
C CYS A 125 4.80 13.32 -1.31
N LYS A 126 4.26 13.36 -2.53
CA LYS A 126 4.87 14.04 -3.69
C LYS A 126 5.16 15.52 -3.43
N GLN A 127 4.23 16.22 -2.79
CA GLN A 127 4.35 17.64 -2.43
C GLN A 127 5.11 17.85 -1.09
N GLY A 128 5.56 16.77 -0.46
CA GLY A 128 6.24 16.79 0.83
C GLY A 128 5.30 16.56 2.01
N SER A 129 5.85 15.97 3.08
CA SER A 129 5.11 15.62 4.30
C SER A 129 4.39 16.80 4.99
N PRO A 130 4.86 18.07 4.94
CA PRO A 130 4.09 19.19 5.50
C PRO A 130 2.76 19.48 4.79
N SER A 131 2.60 19.01 3.54
CA SER A 131 1.37 19.17 2.76
C SER A 131 0.31 18.10 3.07
N LEU A 132 0.65 17.10 3.90
CA LEU A 132 -0.26 16.03 4.23
C LEU A 132 -1.50 16.55 4.97
N PRO A 133 -2.68 15.91 4.79
CA PRO A 133 -3.88 16.28 5.54
C PRO A 133 -3.65 16.18 7.05
N ASN A 134 -4.08 17.21 7.79
CA ASN A 134 -3.99 17.26 9.26
C ASN A 134 -4.51 15.99 9.95
N TRP A 135 -5.53 15.35 9.37
CA TRP A 135 -6.10 14.12 9.93
C TRP A 135 -5.09 12.98 10.01
N LEU A 136 -4.15 12.85 9.06
CA LEU A 136 -3.12 11.82 9.10
C LEU A 136 -2.21 11.99 10.32
N PHE A 137 -1.87 13.23 10.69
CA PHE A 137 -1.08 13.52 11.89
C PHE A 137 -1.81 13.11 13.19
N GLY A 138 -3.14 13.04 13.17
CA GLY A 138 -3.94 12.62 14.32
C GLY A 138 -4.05 11.10 14.49
N VAL A 139 -3.81 10.31 13.43
CA VAL A 139 -4.14 8.87 13.42
C VAL A 139 -2.94 7.93 13.21
N MET A 140 -1.80 8.47 12.77
CA MET A 140 -0.57 7.70 12.58
C MET A 140 0.67 8.46 13.06
N PRO A 141 1.79 7.77 13.36
CA PRO A 141 3.03 8.42 13.75
C PRO A 141 3.56 9.33 12.64
N HIS A 142 3.93 10.56 12.98
CA HIS A 142 4.51 11.49 11.99
C HIS A 142 5.89 11.01 11.48
N GLN A 143 6.57 10.14 12.23
CA GLN A 143 7.83 9.50 11.84
C GLN A 143 7.69 8.59 10.61
N HIS A 144 6.46 8.18 10.29
CA HIS A 144 6.17 7.39 9.11
C HIS A 144 5.74 8.25 7.90
N MET A 145 5.96 9.57 7.95
CA MET A 145 5.60 10.51 6.88
C MET A 145 6.86 11.07 6.24
N PHE A 146 7.00 10.88 4.93
CA PHE A 146 8.22 11.17 4.19
C PHE A 146 7.94 12.11 3.01
N SER A 147 8.91 12.99 2.75
CA SER A 147 8.91 13.87 1.57
C SER A 147 9.79 13.33 0.42
N TYR A 148 10.64 12.35 0.71
CA TYR A 148 11.61 11.79 -0.24
C TYR A 148 11.66 10.29 -0.11
N TRP A 149 11.71 9.59 -1.25
CA TRP A 149 11.83 8.13 -1.30
C TRP A 149 13.06 7.61 -0.56
N THR A 150 14.19 8.30 -0.67
CA THR A 150 15.44 7.92 0.02
C THR A 150 15.27 7.90 1.54
N CYS A 151 14.51 8.84 2.12
CA CYS A 151 14.22 8.84 3.55
C CYS A 151 13.36 7.63 3.95
N LEU A 152 12.34 7.32 3.15
CA LEU A 152 11.46 6.16 3.39
C LEU A 152 12.24 4.84 3.28
N THR A 153 13.05 4.67 2.24
CA THR A 153 13.83 3.45 2.03
C THR A 153 14.94 3.29 3.08
N ASN A 154 15.59 4.38 3.51
CA ASN A 154 16.55 4.34 4.61
C ASN A 154 15.88 3.97 5.94
N TYR A 155 14.68 4.48 6.20
CA TYR A 155 13.89 4.09 7.37
C TYR A 155 13.56 2.59 7.32
N LEU A 156 13.09 2.08 6.18
CA LEU A 156 12.83 0.66 6.00
C LEU A 156 14.09 -0.20 6.20
N GLU A 157 15.25 0.25 5.71
CA GLU A 157 16.53 -0.44 5.91
C GLU A 157 16.92 -0.46 7.39
N ASP A 158 16.73 0.65 8.11
CA ASP A 158 17.00 0.71 9.54
C ASP A 158 16.06 -0.24 10.32
N VAL A 159 14.78 -0.33 9.94
CA VAL A 159 13.82 -1.30 10.50
C VAL A 159 14.24 -2.74 10.14
N HIS A 160 14.62 -2.98 8.88
CA HIS A 160 15.01 -4.29 8.38
C HIS A 160 16.23 -4.83 9.14
N THR A 161 17.30 -4.04 9.18
CA THR A 161 18.59 -4.36 9.82
C THR A 161 18.49 -4.47 11.34
N GLY A 162 17.46 -3.84 11.91
CA GLY A 162 17.20 -3.72 13.34
C GLY A 162 17.93 -2.56 14.00
N LYS A 163 18.43 -1.60 13.22
CA LYS A 163 19.03 -0.36 13.70
C LYS A 163 17.99 0.59 14.31
N ASP A 164 16.78 0.61 13.76
CA ASP A 164 15.65 1.28 14.40
C ASP A 164 15.16 0.46 15.61
N ASN A 165 15.12 1.08 16.77
CA ASN A 165 14.67 0.44 18.01
C ASN A 165 13.29 0.93 18.45
N GLU A 166 12.71 1.89 17.73
CA GLU A 166 11.39 2.44 18.00
C GLU A 166 10.34 1.68 17.19
N ASP A 167 9.35 1.07 17.84
CA ASP A 167 8.27 0.37 17.13
C ASP A 167 7.09 1.28 16.78
N TYR A 168 7.08 2.51 17.32
CA TYR A 168 6.00 3.51 17.25
C TYR A 168 4.60 2.95 17.54
N ASN A 169 4.51 1.88 18.33
CA ASN A 169 3.31 1.08 18.57
C ASN A 169 2.61 0.65 17.25
N ARG A 170 3.43 0.30 16.26
CA ARG A 170 3.01 -0.17 14.92
C ARG A 170 3.78 -1.41 14.50
N TRP A 171 5.10 -1.41 14.59
CA TRP A 171 5.89 -2.57 14.17
C TRP A 171 5.72 -3.75 15.13
N ARG A 172 5.30 -4.88 14.57
CA ARG A 172 5.15 -6.16 15.26
C ARG A 172 5.80 -7.23 14.41
N PHE A 173 6.97 -7.70 14.85
CA PHE A 173 7.75 -8.69 14.11
C PHE A 173 7.39 -10.10 14.58
N PHE A 174 7.22 -11.00 13.62
CA PHE A 174 6.90 -12.40 13.88
C PHE A 174 8.08 -13.30 13.50
N ASP A 175 8.25 -14.37 14.26
CA ASP A 175 9.22 -15.42 13.97
C ASP A 175 8.57 -16.48 13.06
N PHE A 176 8.75 -16.32 11.75
CA PHE A 176 8.15 -17.22 10.76
C PHE A 176 8.71 -18.64 10.81
N GLU A 177 9.94 -18.84 11.28
CA GLU A 177 10.48 -20.19 11.44
C GLU A 177 9.67 -20.98 12.47
N LYS A 178 9.26 -20.33 13.58
CA LYS A 178 8.34 -20.95 14.55
C LYS A 178 6.94 -21.20 14.01
N ILE A 179 6.50 -20.42 13.02
CA ILE A 179 5.18 -20.58 12.42
C ILE A 179 5.15 -21.77 11.46
N TYR A 180 6.20 -21.95 10.65
CA TYR A 180 6.19 -22.92 9.55
C TYR A 180 6.97 -24.21 9.83
N THR A 181 7.90 -24.21 10.79
CA THR A 181 8.63 -25.43 11.14
C THR A 181 7.72 -26.36 11.92
N LYS A 182 7.55 -27.60 11.45
CA LYS A 182 6.91 -28.65 12.24
C LYS A 182 7.81 -28.96 13.43
N GLU A 183 7.29 -28.78 14.65
CA GLU A 183 7.95 -29.32 15.85
C GLU A 183 8.19 -30.82 15.63
N LYS A 184 9.44 -31.25 15.81
CA LYS A 184 9.84 -32.66 15.65
C LYS A 184 9.33 -33.50 16.80
#